data_AF-A0A1H9FET1-F1
#
_entry.id   AF-A0A1H9FET1-F1
#
_cell.length_a   1.000
_cell.length_b   1.000
_cell.length_c   1.000
_cell.angle_alpha   90.00
_cell.angle_beta   90.00
_cell.angle_gamma   90.00
#
_symmetry.space_group_name_H-M   'P 1'
#
loop_
_entity.id
_entity.type
_entity.pdbx_description
1 polymer ?
#
loop_
_entity_poly.entity_id
_entity_poly.type
_entity_poly.pdbx_seq_one_letter_code
_entity_poly.pdbx_strand_id
1 'polypeptide(L)'
;MRSGTLRTLVLDDVSIALPTDRRLVVLGQQGSGRSTLIQLLAGLLLPSSGEIQRYARLSFPVGYSGLHRPDLTVRQNIVRTAGLYGANPGEVLHFIETVANLGPALDEEFRRLPREIRQMVCIALSYAIPFETYLVDEHVAAGPPEFRKLCVSMFRNRLAEAGCILATRHVNNARRFGDMGAIIHNGMMALYEDLDEAIADFEELQQHAAETSAADRDPDERYV
;
A
#
# COMPACT_ATOMS: atom_id res chain seq x y z
N MET A 1 8.57 -22.48 -30.81
CA MET A 1 7.35 -21.71 -30.46
C MET A 1 7.71 -20.76 -29.33
N ARG A 2 7.78 -19.45 -29.59
CA ARG A 2 8.10 -18.44 -28.58
C ARG A 2 6.84 -18.17 -27.77
N SER A 3 6.87 -18.51 -26.48
CA SER A 3 5.87 -18.06 -25.51
C SER A 3 5.96 -16.53 -25.45
N GLY A 4 5.03 -15.85 -26.13
CA GLY A 4 4.91 -14.40 -26.09
C GLY A 4 4.50 -14.01 -24.68
N THR A 5 5.38 -13.30 -23.97
CA THR A 5 5.05 -12.72 -22.67
C THR A 5 3.92 -11.71 -22.92
N LEU A 6 2.69 -12.07 -22.55
CA LEU A 6 1.55 -11.15 -22.58
C LEU A 6 1.92 -9.98 -21.66
N ARG A 7 2.19 -8.82 -22.24
CA ARG A 7 2.36 -7.58 -21.49
C ARG A 7 0.97 -7.08 -21.15
N THR A 8 0.62 -7.11 -19.87
CA THR A 8 -0.62 -6.49 -19.38
C THR A 8 -0.35 -5.00 -19.20
N LEU A 9 -1.11 -4.17 -19.90
CA LEU A 9 -1.11 -2.72 -19.70
C LEU A 9 -1.85 -2.43 -18.40
N VAL A 10 -1.20 -1.70 -17.48
CA VAL A 10 -1.73 -1.44 -16.14
C VAL A 10 -2.16 0.01 -15.98
N LEU A 11 -1.36 0.94 -16.52
CA LEU A 11 -1.67 2.35 -16.64
C LEU A 11 -1.34 2.75 -18.08
N ASP A 12 -2.28 3.41 -18.76
CA ASP A 12 -2.19 3.78 -20.16
C ASP A 12 -2.17 5.30 -20.29
N ASP A 13 -1.01 5.85 -20.65
CA ASP A 13 -0.76 7.28 -20.86
C ASP A 13 -1.35 8.22 -19.78
N VAL A 14 -1.24 7.81 -18.51
CA VAL A 14 -1.81 8.57 -17.39
C VAL A 14 -0.94 9.78 -17.05
N SER A 15 -1.49 10.98 -17.21
CA SER A 15 -0.89 12.25 -16.80
C SER A 15 -1.73 12.90 -15.69
N ILE A 16 -1.23 12.84 -14.45
CA ILE A 16 -1.99 13.28 -13.27
C ILE A 16 -1.07 13.73 -12.14
N ALA A 17 -1.50 14.74 -11.39
CA ALA A 17 -0.87 15.18 -10.15
C ALA A 17 -1.63 14.59 -8.96
N LEU A 18 -0.96 13.79 -8.15
CA LEU A 18 -1.53 13.24 -6.92
C LEU A 18 -1.12 14.12 -5.72
N PRO A 19 -2.08 14.66 -4.95
CA PRO A 19 -1.75 15.41 -3.75
C PRO A 19 -1.11 14.49 -2.70
N THR A 20 -0.11 15.02 -2.02
CA THR A 20 0.75 14.27 -1.06
C THR A 20 0.54 14.71 0.38
N ASP A 21 -0.12 15.85 0.57
CA ASP A 21 -0.55 16.46 1.83
C ASP A 21 -2.01 16.12 2.21
N ARG A 22 -2.68 15.32 1.39
CA ARG A 22 -4.07 14.85 1.58
C ARG A 22 -4.12 13.35 1.82
N ARG A 23 -5.29 12.83 2.19
CA ARG A 23 -5.53 11.40 2.39
C ARG A 23 -6.27 10.85 1.17
N LEU A 24 -5.52 10.73 0.08
CA LEU A 24 -6.01 10.22 -1.18
C LEU A 24 -6.27 8.71 -1.10
N VAL A 25 -7.47 8.29 -1.51
CA VAL A 25 -7.81 6.87 -1.68
C VAL A 25 -7.87 6.52 -3.15
N VAL A 26 -7.10 5.52 -3.57
CA VAL A 26 -7.14 4.97 -4.92
C VAL A 26 -7.99 3.70 -4.95
N LEU A 27 -9.22 3.84 -5.46
CA LEU A 27 -10.19 2.77 -5.68
C LEU A 27 -9.95 2.05 -7.00
N GLY A 28 -10.40 0.79 -7.09
CA GLY A 28 -10.24 -0.03 -8.29
C GLY A 28 -10.69 -1.47 -8.10
N GLN A 29 -10.74 -2.26 -9.17
CA GLN A 29 -11.00 -3.70 -9.04
C GLN A 29 -9.72 -4.48 -8.73
N GLN A 30 -9.85 -5.76 -8.38
CA GLN A 30 -8.69 -6.64 -8.29
C GLN A 30 -8.02 -6.71 -9.68
N GLY A 31 -6.70 -6.53 -9.73
CA GLY A 31 -5.97 -6.49 -11.00
C GLY A 31 -6.01 -5.15 -11.74
N SER A 32 -6.71 -4.13 -11.23
CA SER A 32 -6.76 -2.79 -11.85
C SER A 32 -5.42 -2.06 -11.93
N GLY A 33 -4.43 -2.45 -11.12
CA GLY A 33 -3.11 -1.82 -11.14
C GLY A 33 -2.74 -1.00 -9.92
N ARG A 34 -3.58 -0.94 -8.88
CA ARG A 34 -3.28 -0.12 -7.69
C ARG A 34 -1.97 -0.48 -7.00
N SER A 35 -1.66 -1.76 -6.81
CA SER A 35 -0.40 -2.19 -6.22
C SER A 35 0.79 -1.80 -7.10
N THR A 36 0.62 -1.86 -8.43
CA THR A 36 1.60 -1.35 -9.40
C THR A 36 1.78 0.16 -9.26
N LEU A 37 0.70 0.94 -9.12
CA LEU A 37 0.76 2.37 -8.85
C LEU A 37 1.54 2.64 -7.56
N ILE A 38 1.23 1.96 -6.46
CA ILE A 38 1.93 2.13 -5.18
C ILE A 38 3.43 1.81 -5.32
N GLN A 39 3.80 0.75 -6.05
CA GLN A 39 5.20 0.41 -6.31
C GLN A 39 5.91 1.43 -7.20
N LEU A 40 5.23 1.96 -8.22
CA LEU A 40 5.71 3.06 -9.05
C LEU A 40 5.96 4.30 -8.20
N LEU A 41 4.98 4.72 -7.38
CA LEU A 41 5.13 5.86 -6.47
C LEU A 41 6.25 5.64 -5.45
N ALA A 42 6.43 4.43 -4.93
CA ALA A 42 7.52 4.09 -4.01
C ALA A 42 8.91 4.02 -4.69
N GLY A 43 8.99 4.05 -6.02
CA GLY A 43 10.23 3.84 -6.76
C GLY A 43 10.74 2.39 -6.74
N LEU A 44 9.87 1.44 -6.36
CA LEU A 44 10.16 0.00 -6.40
C LEU A 44 9.97 -0.59 -7.79
N LEU A 45 9.22 0.10 -8.64
CA LEU A 45 9.04 -0.21 -10.05
C LEU A 45 9.32 1.06 -10.88
N LEU A 46 9.91 0.89 -12.06
CA LEU A 46 10.09 1.96 -13.03
C LEU A 46 8.95 1.92 -14.07
N PRO A 47 8.47 3.09 -14.54
CA PRO A 47 7.49 3.11 -15.61
C PRO A 47 8.10 2.57 -16.91
N SER A 48 7.28 1.94 -17.74
CA SER A 48 7.72 1.47 -19.07
C SER A 48 8.05 2.64 -20.01
N SER A 49 7.40 3.79 -19.81
CA SER A 49 7.56 5.04 -20.53
C SER A 49 7.07 6.21 -19.67
N GLY A 50 7.52 7.42 -19.96
CA GLY A 50 7.19 8.62 -19.17
C GLY A 50 8.04 8.76 -17.91
N GLU A 51 7.63 9.66 -17.01
CA GLU A 51 8.37 9.97 -15.78
C GLU A 51 7.44 10.16 -14.58
N ILE A 52 7.98 9.94 -13.37
CA ILE A 52 7.29 10.19 -12.11
C ILE A 52 8.15 11.15 -11.29
N GLN A 53 7.63 12.36 -11.10
CA GLN A 53 8.24 13.39 -10.27
C GLN A 53 7.64 13.35 -8.87
N ARG A 54 8.48 13.40 -7.83
CA ARG A 54 8.05 13.33 -6.43
C ARG A 54 8.54 14.59 -5.71
N TYR A 55 7.60 15.33 -5.15
CA TYR A 55 7.86 16.58 -4.44
C TYR A 55 7.70 16.45 -2.92
N ALA A 56 7.50 15.23 -2.42
CA ALA A 56 7.38 14.89 -1.01
C ALA A 56 8.17 13.61 -0.69
N ARG A 57 8.54 13.46 0.59
CA ARG A 57 9.17 12.26 1.16
C ARG A 57 8.11 11.18 1.34
N LEU A 58 7.93 10.37 0.29
CA LEU A 58 7.04 9.22 0.30
C LEU A 58 7.64 8.07 1.12
N SER A 59 6.77 7.37 1.86
CA SER A 59 7.15 6.11 2.50
C SER A 59 7.33 5.01 1.45
N PHE A 60 8.07 3.96 1.81
CA PHE A 60 7.86 2.65 1.19
C PHE A 60 6.45 2.13 1.51
N PRO A 61 5.91 1.16 0.75
CA PRO A 61 4.56 0.65 1.02
C PRO A 61 4.49 0.09 2.44
N VAL A 62 3.46 0.47 3.18
CA VAL A 62 3.31 0.05 4.58
C VAL A 62 3.33 -1.47 4.69
N GLY A 63 4.20 -1.99 5.56
CA GLY A 63 4.36 -3.42 5.76
C GLY A 63 5.13 -4.15 4.64
N TYR A 64 5.77 -3.41 3.72
CA TYR A 64 6.61 -3.98 2.68
C TYR A 64 7.88 -4.62 3.26
N SER A 65 8.05 -5.91 2.99
CA SER A 65 9.19 -6.69 3.48
C SER A 65 10.43 -6.61 2.60
N GLY A 66 10.32 -6.15 1.34
CA GLY A 66 11.42 -6.20 0.37
C GLY A 66 12.61 -5.28 0.68
N LEU A 67 12.48 -4.36 1.64
CA LEU A 67 13.63 -3.59 2.16
C LEU A 67 14.54 -4.43 3.08
N HIS A 68 14.04 -5.53 3.63
CA HIS A 68 14.76 -6.33 4.62
C HIS A 68 15.68 -7.33 3.94
N ARG A 69 16.89 -7.44 4.46
CA ARG A 69 17.87 -8.47 4.12
C ARG A 69 17.63 -9.71 4.98
N PRO A 70 17.34 -10.88 4.38
CA PRO A 70 17.00 -12.10 5.12
C PRO A 70 18.13 -12.62 6.02
N ASP A 71 19.37 -12.33 5.65
CA ASP A 71 20.64 -12.72 6.30
C ASP A 71 21.05 -11.81 7.46
N LEU A 72 20.43 -10.64 7.58
CA LEU A 72 20.70 -9.71 8.68
C LEU A 72 19.74 -9.94 9.85
N THR A 73 20.18 -9.56 11.05
CA THR A 73 19.29 -9.54 12.21
C THR A 73 18.18 -8.51 12.05
N VAL A 74 17.11 -8.63 12.83
CA VAL A 74 16.04 -7.62 12.85
C VAL A 74 16.60 -6.25 13.21
N ARG A 75 17.45 -6.17 14.23
CA ARG A 75 18.13 -4.92 14.65
C ARG A 75 18.93 -4.30 13.51
N GLN A 76 19.72 -5.10 12.79
CA GLN A 76 20.51 -4.64 11.65
C GLN A 76 19.63 -4.12 10.50
N ASN A 77 18.51 -4.80 10.22
CA ASN A 77 17.54 -4.36 9.22
C ASN A 77 16.87 -3.02 9.59
N ILE A 78 16.51 -2.85 10.85
CA ILE A 78 15.95 -1.61 11.38
C ILE A 78 16.96 -0.47 11.21
N VAL A 79 18.19 -0.64 11.67
CA VAL A 79 19.25 0.37 11.56
C VAL A 79 19.53 0.74 10.11
N ARG A 80 19.62 -0.25 9.22
CA ARG A 80 19.84 -0.01 7.79
C ARG A 80 18.69 0.78 7.15
N THR A 81 17.45 0.41 7.45
CA THR A 81 16.27 1.11 6.91
C THR A 81 16.16 2.52 7.46
N ALA A 82 16.41 2.74 8.75
CA ALA A 82 16.47 4.06 9.33
C ALA A 82 17.51 4.95 8.62
N GLY A 83 18.72 4.42 8.38
CA GLY A 83 19.77 5.12 7.62
C GLY A 83 19.39 5.45 6.18
N LEU A 84 18.74 4.53 5.46
CA LEU A 84 18.24 4.75 4.10
C LEU A 84 17.26 5.93 4.00
N TYR A 85 16.49 6.17 5.05
CA TYR A 85 15.51 7.25 5.12
C TYR A 85 15.93 8.41 6.01
N GLY A 86 17.19 8.47 6.44
CA GLY A 86 17.72 9.57 7.27
C GLY A 86 17.07 9.70 8.65
N ALA A 87 16.49 8.63 9.19
CA ALA A 87 15.92 8.58 10.53
C ALA A 87 16.97 8.15 11.57
N ASN A 88 16.81 8.60 12.82
CA ASN A 88 17.68 8.18 13.92
C ASN A 88 17.48 6.68 14.24
N PRO A 89 18.50 5.82 14.06
CA PRO A 89 18.34 4.40 14.29
C PRO A 89 17.95 4.02 15.72
N GLY A 90 18.43 4.77 16.72
CA GLY A 90 18.12 4.53 18.12
C GLY A 90 16.67 4.82 18.46
N GLU A 91 16.12 5.92 17.93
CA GLU A 91 14.71 6.28 18.12
C GLU A 91 13.77 5.29 17.42
N VAL A 92 14.09 4.91 16.18
CA VAL A 92 13.32 3.93 15.42
C VAL A 92 13.31 2.58 16.13
N LEU A 93 14.48 2.13 16.61
CA LEU A 93 14.61 0.88 17.33
C LEU A 93 13.83 0.90 18.64
N HIS A 94 13.99 1.95 19.46
CA HIS A 94 13.27 2.11 20.71
C HIS A 94 11.75 2.12 20.49
N PHE A 95 11.27 2.80 19.45
CA PHE A 95 9.86 2.81 19.08
C PHE A 95 9.37 1.39 18.76
N ILE A 96 10.08 0.65 17.89
CA ILE A 96 9.70 -0.71 17.48
C ILE A 96 9.71 -1.67 18.67
N GLU A 97 10.74 -1.60 19.52
CA GLU A 97 10.84 -2.39 20.75
C GLU A 97 9.62 -2.16 21.66
N THR A 98 9.21 -0.89 21.82
CA THR A 98 8.04 -0.51 22.65
C THR A 98 6.73 -1.05 22.10
N VAL A 99 6.51 -1.00 20.77
CA VAL A 99 5.22 -1.36 20.17
C VAL A 99 5.08 -2.86 19.85
N ALA A 100 6.17 -3.53 19.49
CA ALA A 100 6.15 -4.91 19.04
C ALA A 100 6.65 -5.91 20.09
N ASN A 101 7.25 -5.43 21.20
CA ASN A 101 7.79 -6.24 22.30
C ASN A 101 8.60 -7.45 21.82
N LEU A 102 9.54 -7.19 20.90
CA LEU A 102 10.26 -8.25 20.18
C LEU A 102 11.24 -9.03 21.07
N GLY A 103 11.76 -8.40 22.13
CA GLY A 103 12.71 -9.03 23.05
C GLY A 103 13.90 -9.67 22.32
N PRO A 104 14.22 -10.95 22.58
CA PRO A 104 15.33 -11.65 21.92
C PRO A 104 15.22 -11.72 20.39
N ALA A 105 14.01 -11.60 19.82
CA ALA A 105 13.80 -11.66 18.38
C ALA A 105 14.50 -10.53 17.60
N LEU A 106 14.94 -9.45 18.27
CA LEU A 106 15.71 -8.38 17.66
C LEU A 106 17.07 -8.85 17.12
N ASP A 107 17.66 -9.81 17.81
CA ASP A 107 19.01 -10.30 17.52
C ASP A 107 18.97 -11.60 16.68
N GLU A 108 17.76 -12.06 16.33
CA GLU A 108 17.54 -13.16 15.39
C GLU A 108 17.64 -12.69 13.93
N GLU A 109 18.10 -13.59 13.05
CA GLU A 109 18.08 -13.38 11.60
C GLU A 109 16.63 -13.20 11.12
N PHE A 110 16.40 -12.19 10.27
CA PHE A 110 15.05 -11.84 9.82
C PHE A 110 14.33 -13.03 9.16
N ARG A 111 15.04 -13.88 8.40
CA ARG A 111 14.47 -15.07 7.76
C ARG A 111 13.95 -16.12 8.74
N ARG A 112 14.52 -16.20 9.96
CA ARG A 112 14.15 -17.19 10.98
C ARG A 112 12.90 -16.81 11.75
N LEU A 113 12.51 -15.54 11.71
CA LEU A 113 11.28 -15.09 12.36
C LEU A 113 10.04 -15.74 11.71
N PRO A 114 9.02 -16.06 12.52
CA PRO A 114 7.69 -16.39 12.01
C PRO A 114 7.15 -15.28 11.11
N ARG A 115 6.37 -15.65 10.07
CA ARG A 115 5.81 -14.71 9.09
C ARG A 115 5.05 -13.55 9.75
N GLU A 116 4.29 -13.85 10.80
CA GLU A 116 3.50 -12.86 11.54
C GLU A 116 4.39 -11.82 12.23
N ILE A 117 5.46 -12.26 12.90
CA ILE A 117 6.43 -11.37 13.54
C ILE A 117 7.17 -10.53 12.50
N ARG A 118 7.57 -11.11 11.35
CA ARG A 118 8.15 -10.34 10.24
C ARG A 118 7.22 -9.23 9.78
N GLN A 119 5.93 -9.52 9.63
CA GLN A 119 4.94 -8.53 9.23
C GLN A 119 4.77 -7.43 10.28
N MET A 120 4.76 -7.80 11.56
CA MET A 120 4.71 -6.83 12.66
C MET A 120 5.92 -5.88 12.63
N VAL A 121 7.13 -6.41 12.44
CA VAL A 121 8.35 -5.62 12.27
C VAL A 121 8.23 -4.67 11.08
N CYS A 122 7.80 -5.18 9.91
CA CYS A 122 7.68 -4.37 8.69
C CYS A 122 6.71 -3.19 8.88
N ILE A 123 5.54 -3.44 9.51
CA ILE A 123 4.55 -2.39 9.76
C ILE A 123 5.03 -1.41 10.83
N ALA A 124 5.59 -1.89 11.95
CA ALA A 124 6.12 -1.03 13.00
C ALA A 124 7.22 -0.10 12.46
N LEU A 125 8.13 -0.63 11.64
CA LEU A 125 9.18 0.14 10.99
C LEU A 125 8.63 1.19 10.02
N SER A 126 7.55 0.86 9.29
CA SER A 126 6.88 1.81 8.40
C SER A 126 6.42 3.05 9.18
N TYR A 127 5.82 2.86 10.36
CA TYR A 127 5.32 3.95 11.20
C TYR A 127 6.34 4.57 12.13
N ALA A 128 7.49 3.93 12.38
CA ALA A 128 8.56 4.48 13.19
C ALA A 128 9.27 5.66 12.50
N ILE A 129 9.32 5.63 11.16
CA ILE A 129 9.97 6.67 10.36
C ILE A 129 8.94 7.75 9.99
N PRO A 130 9.21 9.05 10.23
CA PRO A 130 8.34 10.14 9.83
C PRO A 130 8.47 10.41 8.31
N PHE A 131 7.38 10.21 7.59
CA PHE A 131 7.25 10.54 6.16
C PHE A 131 6.24 11.67 5.97
N GLU A 132 6.36 12.42 4.88
CA GLU A 132 5.37 13.44 4.50
C GLU A 132 4.12 12.78 3.92
N THR A 133 4.26 11.60 3.30
CA THR A 133 3.15 10.83 2.75
C THR A 133 3.37 9.33 2.92
N TYR A 134 2.36 8.65 3.47
CA TYR A 134 2.40 7.20 3.61
C TYR A 134 1.74 6.50 2.41
N LEU A 135 2.46 5.59 1.77
CA LEU A 135 1.95 4.74 0.70
C LEU A 135 1.39 3.44 1.30
N VAL A 136 0.12 3.14 1.04
CA VAL A 136 -0.56 1.97 1.60
C VAL A 136 -1.16 1.13 0.48
N ASP A 137 -0.80 -0.15 0.45
CA ASP A 137 -1.37 -1.15 -0.46
C ASP A 137 -2.32 -2.07 0.33
N GLU A 138 -3.61 -1.80 0.23
CA GLU A 138 -4.76 -2.52 0.81
C GLU A 138 -4.90 -2.47 2.35
N HIS A 139 -3.80 -2.65 3.10
CA HIS A 139 -3.86 -2.85 4.54
C HIS A 139 -2.93 -1.92 5.32
N VAL A 140 -3.52 -1.16 6.25
CA VAL A 140 -2.80 -0.30 7.22
C VAL A 140 -2.33 -1.05 8.47
N ALA A 141 -2.78 -2.30 8.65
CA ALA A 141 -2.59 -3.09 9.86
C ALA A 141 -2.51 -4.58 9.54
N ALA A 142 -1.71 -5.33 10.28
CA ALA A 142 -1.63 -6.79 10.19
C ALA A 142 -1.32 -7.39 11.57
N GLY A 143 -1.27 -8.73 11.65
CA GLY A 143 -0.95 -9.44 12.89
C GLY A 143 -2.13 -9.62 13.84
N PRO A 144 -1.87 -9.96 15.12
CA PRO A 144 -2.89 -10.23 16.13
C PRO A 144 -3.84 -9.04 16.38
N PRO A 145 -5.06 -9.27 16.88
CA PRO A 145 -6.06 -8.22 17.08
C PRO A 145 -5.57 -6.97 17.83
N GLU A 146 -4.81 -7.15 18.92
CA GLU A 146 -4.28 -6.03 19.70
C GLU A 146 -3.23 -5.22 18.92
N PHE A 147 -2.35 -5.90 18.19
CA PHE A 147 -1.37 -5.22 17.33
C PHE A 147 -2.03 -4.49 16.17
N ARG A 148 -3.14 -5.01 15.61
CA ARG A 148 -3.91 -4.29 14.58
C ARG A 148 -4.50 -2.98 15.10
N LYS A 149 -5.04 -2.97 16.32
CA LYS A 149 -5.52 -1.73 16.96
C LYS A 149 -4.39 -0.72 17.11
N LEU A 150 -3.23 -1.18 17.55
CA LEU A 150 -2.03 -0.35 17.67
C LEU A 150 -1.60 0.22 16.32
N CYS A 151 -1.56 -0.60 15.26
CA CYS A 151 -1.25 -0.14 13.89
C CYS A 151 -2.19 0.96 13.41
N VAL A 152 -3.49 0.81 13.62
CA VAL A 152 -4.48 1.84 13.28
C VAL A 152 -4.22 3.12 14.07
N SER A 153 -3.90 3.02 15.36
CA SER A 153 -3.59 4.21 16.18
C SER A 153 -2.33 4.91 15.70
N MET A 154 -1.26 4.16 15.41
CA MET A 154 -0.01 4.70 14.87
C MET A 154 -0.25 5.40 13.54
N PHE A 155 -1.02 4.77 12.64
CA PHE A 155 -1.35 5.36 11.35
C PHE A 155 -2.14 6.67 11.52
N ARG A 156 -3.17 6.68 12.37
CA ARG A 156 -3.94 7.90 12.66
C ARG A 156 -3.08 9.02 13.23
N ASN A 157 -2.14 8.70 14.11
CA ASN A 157 -1.21 9.69 14.65
C ASN A 157 -0.32 10.28 13.54
N ARG A 158 0.15 9.45 12.59
CA ARG A 158 0.90 9.94 11.43
C ARG A 158 0.05 10.83 10.53
N LEU A 159 -1.21 10.46 10.29
CA LEU A 159 -2.15 11.25 9.47
C LEU A 159 -2.56 12.61 10.08
N ALA A 160 -2.12 12.93 11.31
CA ALA A 160 -2.28 14.27 11.87
C ALA A 160 -1.30 15.28 11.26
N GLU A 161 -0.16 14.81 10.75
CA GLU A 161 0.94 15.66 10.25
C GLU A 161 1.40 15.27 8.83
N ALA A 162 0.88 14.17 8.28
CA ALA A 162 1.27 13.62 6.98
C ALA A 162 0.04 13.26 6.13
N GLY A 163 0.20 13.26 4.82
CA GLY A 163 -0.78 12.70 3.90
C GLY A 163 -0.67 11.17 3.77
N CYS A 164 -1.56 10.58 2.98
CA CYS A 164 -1.42 9.20 2.54
C CYS A 164 -2.01 8.97 1.16
N ILE A 165 -1.47 7.97 0.46
CA ILE A 165 -2.06 7.41 -0.74
C ILE A 165 -2.42 5.95 -0.41
N LEU A 166 -3.71 5.69 -0.22
CA LEU A 166 -4.26 4.39 0.13
C LEU A 166 -4.89 3.74 -1.09
N ALA A 167 -4.22 2.74 -1.65
CA ALA A 167 -4.80 1.84 -2.64
C ALA A 167 -5.70 0.80 -1.95
N THR A 168 -6.99 0.73 -2.28
CA THR A 168 -7.89 -0.29 -1.72
C THR A 168 -9.08 -0.55 -2.62
N ARG A 169 -9.67 -1.76 -2.53
CA ARG A 169 -11.00 -2.05 -3.11
C ARG A 169 -12.12 -1.89 -2.09
N HIS A 170 -11.77 -1.67 -0.83
CA HIS A 170 -12.70 -1.72 0.29
C HIS A 170 -13.14 -0.31 0.65
N VAL A 171 -14.39 0.01 0.30
CA VAL A 171 -15.04 1.29 0.63
C VAL A 171 -14.97 1.61 2.13
N ASN A 172 -15.04 0.59 2.99
CA ASN A 172 -14.90 0.79 4.44
C ASN A 172 -13.52 1.34 4.85
N ASN A 173 -12.44 0.92 4.17
CA ASN A 173 -11.11 1.49 4.41
C ASN A 173 -11.00 2.88 3.80
N ALA A 174 -11.59 3.08 2.62
CA ALA A 174 -11.68 4.39 1.97
C ALA A 174 -12.29 5.43 2.91
N ARG A 175 -13.52 5.19 3.38
CA ARG A 175 -14.25 6.09 4.30
C ARG A 175 -13.54 6.31 5.63
N ARG A 176 -12.76 5.33 6.08
CA ARG A 176 -12.09 5.38 7.38
C ARG A 176 -10.84 6.26 7.40
N PHE A 177 -10.14 6.35 6.26
CA PHE A 177 -8.83 6.98 6.20
C PHE A 177 -8.72 8.07 5.14
N GLY A 178 -9.62 8.11 4.16
CA GLY A 178 -9.59 9.06 3.07
C GLY A 178 -10.42 10.31 3.30
N ASP A 179 -10.07 11.36 2.57
CA ASP A 179 -10.83 12.59 2.40
C ASP A 179 -11.09 12.91 0.92
N MET A 180 -10.33 12.30 0.00
CA MET A 180 -10.51 12.43 -1.44
C MET A 180 -10.26 11.11 -2.17
N GLY A 181 -10.70 11.01 -3.42
CA GLY A 181 -10.69 9.76 -4.17
C GLY A 181 -9.97 9.83 -5.51
N ALA A 182 -9.46 8.70 -5.96
CA ALA A 182 -9.13 8.44 -7.35
C ALA A 182 -9.64 7.05 -7.71
N ILE A 183 -10.04 6.85 -8.96
CA ILE A 183 -10.48 5.54 -9.46
C ILE A 183 -9.52 5.10 -10.56
N ILE A 184 -8.99 3.88 -10.45
CA ILE A 184 -8.29 3.21 -11.54
C ILE A 184 -9.22 2.20 -12.21
N HIS A 185 -9.44 2.39 -13.51
CA HIS A 185 -10.25 1.51 -14.33
C HIS A 185 -9.72 1.47 -15.77
N ASN A 186 -9.50 0.27 -16.30
CA ASN A 186 -9.03 0.04 -17.68
C ASN A 186 -7.79 0.86 -18.09
N GLY A 187 -6.79 0.95 -17.21
CA GLY A 187 -5.56 1.70 -17.47
C GLY A 187 -5.68 3.22 -17.28
N MET A 188 -6.89 3.75 -17.09
CA MET A 188 -7.14 5.16 -16.87
C MET A 188 -7.27 5.46 -15.38
N MET A 189 -7.01 6.72 -15.01
CA MET A 189 -7.20 7.20 -13.64
C MET A 189 -7.96 8.53 -13.62
N ALA A 190 -9.01 8.59 -12.81
CA ALA A 190 -9.80 9.80 -12.58
C ALA A 190 -9.64 10.25 -11.13
N LEU A 191 -9.44 11.56 -10.90
CA LEU A 191 -9.28 12.17 -9.58
C LEU A 191 -10.57 12.89 -9.18
N TYR A 192 -10.92 12.80 -7.92
CA TYR A 192 -12.10 13.37 -7.29
C TYR A 192 -11.66 14.14 -6.05
N GLU A 193 -12.16 15.37 -5.90
CA GLU A 193 -11.92 16.16 -4.67
C GLU A 193 -12.71 15.60 -3.49
N ASP A 194 -13.90 15.06 -3.76
CA ASP A 194 -14.78 14.45 -2.77
C ASP A 194 -14.70 12.92 -2.83
N LEU A 195 -14.51 12.30 -1.66
CA LEU A 195 -14.40 10.84 -1.57
C LEU A 195 -15.74 10.12 -1.81
N ASP A 196 -16.87 10.72 -1.42
CA ASP A 196 -18.19 10.11 -1.58
C ASP A 196 -18.57 10.04 -3.05
N GLU A 197 -18.24 11.07 -3.85
CA GLU A 197 -18.38 11.04 -5.31
C GLU A 197 -17.56 9.89 -5.92
N ALA A 198 -16.28 9.76 -5.54
CA ALA A 198 -15.44 8.67 -6.02
C ALA A 198 -15.96 7.28 -5.65
N ILE A 199 -16.56 7.14 -4.45
CA ILE A 199 -17.14 5.88 -4.02
C ILE A 199 -18.38 5.54 -4.84
N ALA A 200 -19.26 6.52 -5.08
CA ALA A 200 -20.48 6.31 -5.87
C ALA A 200 -20.15 5.84 -7.29
N ASP A 201 -19.25 6.55 -7.99
CA ASP A 201 -18.80 6.17 -9.33
C ASP A 201 -18.13 4.79 -9.34
N PHE A 202 -17.32 4.49 -8.32
CA PHE A 202 -16.67 3.18 -8.21
C PHE A 202 -17.67 2.04 -8.02
N GLU A 203 -18.73 2.25 -7.23
CA GLU A 203 -19.79 1.26 -7.01
C GLU A 203 -20.63 1.04 -8.27
N GLU A 204 -20.93 2.10 -9.04
CA GLU A 204 -21.61 2.00 -10.34
C GLU A 204 -20.78 1.19 -11.35
N LEU A 205 -19.48 1.47 -11.46
CA LEU A 205 -18.56 0.71 -12.31
C LEU A 205 -18.51 -0.78 -11.94
N GLN A 206 -18.63 -1.12 -10.64
CA GLN A 206 -18.67 -2.50 -10.18
C GLN A 206 -19.97 -3.22 -10.57
N GLN A 207 -21.11 -2.52 -10.50
CA GLN A 207 -22.40 -3.08 -10.89
C GLN A 207 -22.44 -3.38 -12.39
N HIS A 208 -22.01 -2.45 -13.23
CA HIS A 208 -21.95 -2.67 -14.68
C HIS A 208 -21.00 -3.80 -15.08
N ALA A 209 -19.84 -3.91 -14.42
CA ALA A 209 -18.91 -5.02 -14.66
C ALA A 209 -19.53 -6.39 -14.28
N ALA A 210 -20.29 -6.44 -13.18
CA ALA A 210 -20.97 -7.65 -12.74
C ALA A 210 -22.11 -8.06 -13.69
N GLU A 211 -22.89 -7.10 -14.18
CA GLU A 211 -23.96 -7.32 -15.16
C GLU A 211 -23.41 -7.84 -16.50
N THR A 212 -22.34 -7.22 -17.00
CA THR A 212 -21.67 -7.64 -18.24
C THR A 212 -21.10 -9.05 -18.12
N SER A 213 -20.46 -9.36 -16.98
CA SER A 213 -19.91 -10.69 -16.70
C SER A 213 -20.99 -11.76 -16.51
N ALA A 214 -22.19 -11.39 -16.07
CA ALA A 214 -23.33 -12.29 -15.92
C ALA A 214 -24.03 -12.56 -17.27
N ALA A 215 -24.05 -11.58 -18.18
CA ALA A 215 -24.58 -11.72 -19.53
C ALA A 215 -23.70 -12.59 -20.44
N ASP A 216 -22.38 -12.60 -20.22
CA ASP A 216 -21.41 -13.41 -20.98
C ASP A 216 -21.29 -14.87 -20.48
N ARG A 217 -21.99 -15.26 -19.40
CA ARG A 217 -22.04 -16.67 -18.96
C ARG A 217 -23.05 -17.44 -19.83
N ASP A 218 -22.51 -18.35 -20.63
CA ASP A 218 -23.27 -19.28 -21.48
C ASP A 218 -24.39 -19.98 -20.69
N PRO A 219 -25.67 -19.91 -21.10
CA PRO A 219 -26.78 -20.58 -20.43
C PRO A 219 -26.64 -22.10 -20.31
N ASP A 220 -25.78 -22.74 -21.11
CA ASP A 220 -25.66 -24.19 -21.22
C ASP A 220 -24.79 -24.87 -20.13
N GLU A 221 -24.10 -24.14 -19.26
CA GLU A 221 -23.32 -24.75 -18.16
C GLU A 221 -24.14 -25.16 -16.91
N ARG A 222 -25.49 -25.09 -16.97
CA ARG A 222 -26.36 -25.50 -15.85
C ARG A 222 -26.80 -26.97 -15.86
N TYR A 223 -26.35 -27.77 -16.82
CA TYR A 223 -26.64 -29.20 -16.88
C TYR A 223 -25.42 -30.02 -17.35
N VAL A 224 -24.40 -30.14 -16.50
CA VAL A 224 -23.46 -31.28 -16.53
C VAL A 224 -23.11 -31.68 -15.09
#